data_AF-A0A0Q7NLF2-F1
#
_entry.id   AF-A0A0Q7NLF2-F1
#
_cell.length_a   1.000
_cell.length_b   1.000
_cell.length_c   1.000
_cell.angle_alpha   90.00
_cell.angle_beta   90.00
_cell.angle_gamma   90.00
#
_symmetry.space_group_name_H-M   'P 1'
#
loop_
_entity.id
_entity.type
_entity.pdbx_description
1 polymer ?
#
loop_
_entity_poly.entity_id
_entity_poly.type
_entity_poly.pdbx_seq_one_letter_code
_entity_poly.pdbx_strand_id
1 'polypeptide(L)'
;MTTRDVAQAAGVSLGVVHYCFENKDALMTELVKALSMELRDSVDADESVWDDAGTGKEALQKLVRRGLELMWRNIEATPERQLLTYETTTYALREGESTPAKLAIAREQYGFNDSTIADVINQCSGATETRWNTPVPTLSRFMLNVIDGIVLRWLVDDDSESVQTQLDLLAEMITAHAA
;
A
#
# COMPACT_ATOMS: atom_id res chain seq x y z
N MET A 1 15.26 -5.03 -14.76
CA MET A 1 15.49 -5.75 -13.49
C MET A 1 15.85 -7.23 -13.68
N THR A 2 16.98 -7.64 -13.09
CA THR A 2 17.51 -9.01 -13.04
C THR A 2 17.47 -9.54 -11.60
N THR A 3 17.63 -10.85 -11.40
CA THR A 3 17.76 -11.46 -10.05
C THR A 3 18.95 -10.90 -9.26
N ARG A 4 19.95 -10.35 -9.97
CA ARG A 4 21.11 -9.68 -9.40
C ARG A 4 20.77 -8.31 -8.82
N ASP A 5 19.92 -7.55 -9.50
CA ASP A 5 19.47 -6.23 -9.01
C ASP A 5 18.67 -6.39 -7.72
N VAL A 6 17.83 -7.43 -7.64
CA VAL A 6 17.05 -7.76 -6.44
C VAL A 6 17.95 -8.24 -5.29
N ALA A 7 18.94 -9.09 -5.58
CA ALA A 7 19.92 -9.55 -4.58
C ALA A 7 20.66 -8.35 -3.95
N GLN A 8 21.06 -7.39 -4.78
CA GLN A 8 21.76 -6.18 -4.36
C GLN A 8 20.85 -5.27 -3.51
N ALA A 9 19.59 -5.07 -3.91
CA ALA A 9 18.62 -4.28 -3.15
C ALA A 9 18.25 -4.92 -1.79
N ALA A 10 18.22 -6.25 -1.73
CA ALA A 10 17.92 -7.02 -0.52
C ALA A 10 19.15 -7.30 0.37
N GLY A 11 20.35 -6.87 -0.02
CA GLY A 11 21.58 -7.08 0.75
C GLY A 11 22.02 -8.55 0.85
N VAL A 12 21.58 -9.41 -0.07
CA VAL A 12 21.88 -10.85 -0.08
C VAL A 12 22.67 -11.26 -1.32
N SER A 13 23.33 -12.43 -1.28
CA SER A 13 24.06 -12.93 -2.44
C SER A 13 23.10 -13.46 -3.53
N LEU A 14 23.51 -13.33 -4.80
CA LEU A 14 22.76 -13.89 -5.94
C LEU A 14 22.54 -15.41 -5.81
N GLY A 15 23.46 -16.12 -5.16
CA GLY A 15 23.32 -17.56 -4.87
C GLY A 15 22.19 -17.88 -3.88
N VAL A 16 21.95 -17.00 -2.90
CA VAL A 16 20.81 -17.13 -1.96
C VAL A 16 19.49 -16.89 -2.69
N VAL A 17 19.45 -15.91 -3.59
CA VAL A 17 18.25 -15.63 -4.41
C VAL A 17 17.91 -16.82 -5.32
N HIS A 18 18.90 -17.43 -5.98
CA HIS A 18 18.66 -18.62 -6.82
C HIS A 18 18.37 -19.90 -6.02
N TYR A 19 18.83 -19.98 -4.76
CA TYR A 19 18.52 -21.09 -3.87
C TYR A 19 17.09 -20.98 -3.30
N CYS A 20 16.63 -19.77 -3.01
CA CYS A 20 15.30 -19.52 -2.45
C CYS A 20 14.19 -19.46 -3.52
N PHE A 21 14.52 -19.10 -4.76
CA PHE A 21 13.52 -18.88 -5.82
C PHE A 21 13.91 -19.60 -7.11
N GLU A 22 13.02 -20.47 -7.60
CA GLU A 22 13.25 -21.31 -8.78
C GLU A 22 13.41 -20.49 -10.08
N ASN A 23 12.81 -19.30 -10.14
CA ASN A 23 12.92 -18.39 -11.27
C ASN A 23 12.59 -16.96 -10.84
N LYS A 24 12.79 -16.01 -11.77
CA LYS A 24 12.49 -14.59 -11.55
C LYS A 24 11.03 -14.36 -11.11
N ASP A 25 10.08 -15.12 -11.63
CA ASP A 25 8.66 -14.95 -11.31
C ASP A 25 8.35 -15.38 -9.85
N ALA A 26 8.99 -16.44 -9.35
CA ALA A 26 8.89 -16.86 -7.94
C ALA A 26 9.47 -15.79 -6.99
N LEU A 27 10.60 -15.18 -7.37
CA LEU A 27 11.19 -14.06 -6.64
C LEU A 27 10.27 -12.84 -6.62
N MET A 28 9.67 -12.48 -7.76
CA MET A 28 8.71 -11.37 -7.83
C MET A 28 7.51 -11.61 -6.93
N THR A 29 6.99 -12.85 -6.91
CA THR A 29 5.82 -13.23 -6.10
C THR A 29 6.10 -13.04 -4.60
N GLU A 30 7.25 -13.52 -4.13
CA GLU A 30 7.60 -13.46 -2.71
C GLU A 30 8.02 -12.04 -2.28
N LEU A 31 8.65 -11.27 -3.17
CA LEU A 31 8.90 -9.85 -2.97
C LEU A 31 7.59 -9.06 -2.82
N VAL A 32 6.63 -9.32 -3.69
CA VAL A 32 5.30 -8.72 -3.70
C VAL A 32 4.56 -9.04 -2.39
N LYS A 33 4.58 -10.30 -1.93
CA LYS A 33 4.04 -10.70 -0.63
C LYS A 33 4.73 -10.01 0.55
N ALA A 34 6.06 -9.91 0.53
CA ALA A 34 6.81 -9.26 1.61
C ALA A 34 6.48 -7.76 1.73
N LEU A 35 6.35 -7.06 0.59
CA LEU A 35 5.98 -5.64 0.54
C LEU A 35 4.53 -5.40 1.01
N SER A 36 3.63 -6.34 0.68
CA SER A 36 2.26 -6.38 1.20
C SER A 36 2.20 -6.50 2.73
N MET A 37 2.99 -7.42 3.30
CA MET A 37 3.05 -7.63 4.75
C MET A 37 3.60 -6.39 5.47
N GLU A 38 4.56 -5.69 4.88
CA GLU A 38 5.12 -4.46 5.45
C GLU A 38 4.11 -3.30 5.51
N LEU A 39 3.21 -3.18 4.52
CA LEU A 39 2.11 -2.21 4.55
C LEU A 39 1.19 -2.48 5.75
N ARG A 40 0.87 -3.75 6.02
CA ARG A 40 0.09 -4.14 7.19
C ARG A 40 0.83 -3.85 8.49
N ASP A 41 2.08 -4.28 8.58
CA ASP A 41 2.91 -4.11 9.79
C ASP A 41 3.09 -2.62 10.13
N SER A 42 3.16 -1.74 9.12
CA SER A 42 3.23 -0.30 9.35
C SER A 42 2.00 0.32 10.00
N VAL A 43 0.83 -0.26 9.79
CA VAL A 43 -0.43 0.18 10.40
C VAL A 43 -0.63 -0.48 11.77
N ASP A 44 -0.23 -1.74 11.91
CA ASP A 44 -0.31 -2.48 13.18
C ASP A 44 0.79 -2.06 14.19
N ALA A 45 1.87 -1.40 13.76
CA ALA A 45 3.04 -1.09 14.61
C ALA A 45 2.83 0.04 15.64
N ASP A 46 1.82 0.89 15.48
CA ASP A 46 1.55 1.98 16.42
C ASP A 46 0.14 1.84 17.01
N GLU A 47 -0.03 0.95 18.01
CA GLU A 47 -1.29 0.78 18.74
C GLU A 47 -1.80 2.11 19.34
N SER A 48 -0.91 3.08 19.59
CA SER A 48 -1.28 4.42 20.09
C SER A 48 -2.03 5.27 19.06
N VAL A 49 -2.15 4.82 17.82
CA VAL A 49 -3.00 5.44 16.79
C VAL A 49 -4.46 5.43 17.21
N TRP A 50 -4.88 4.36 17.89
CA TRP A 50 -6.26 4.14 18.29
C TRP A 50 -6.61 4.79 19.64
N ASP A 51 -5.60 5.17 20.42
CA ASP A 51 -5.77 5.83 21.70
C ASP A 51 -6.36 7.25 21.52
N ASP A 52 -7.37 7.57 22.32
CA ASP A 52 -8.03 8.89 22.33
C ASP A 52 -8.58 9.35 20.96
N ALA A 53 -9.02 8.40 20.12
CA ALA A 53 -9.55 8.70 18.80
C ALA A 53 -10.72 9.71 18.82
N GLY A 54 -11.50 9.74 19.92
CA GLY A 54 -12.75 10.48 20.01
C GLY A 54 -13.88 9.80 19.23
N THR A 55 -15.02 10.47 19.10
CA THR A 55 -16.19 9.92 18.38
C THR A 55 -16.68 10.85 17.27
N GLY A 56 -17.38 10.27 16.29
CA GLY A 56 -17.98 10.99 15.17
C GLY A 56 -17.04 11.25 14.01
N LYS A 57 -17.56 11.95 13.00
CA LYS A 57 -16.90 12.13 11.70
C LYS A 57 -15.59 12.92 11.76
N GLU A 58 -15.49 13.90 12.65
CA GLU A 58 -14.25 14.66 12.83
C GLU A 58 -13.12 13.81 13.41
N ALA A 59 -13.45 12.96 14.40
CA ALA A 59 -12.54 11.97 14.96
C ALA A 59 -12.08 10.98 13.87
N LEU A 60 -13.03 10.48 13.07
CA LEU A 60 -12.74 9.59 11.96
C LEU A 60 -11.75 10.20 10.95
N GLN A 61 -11.96 11.47 10.58
CA GLN A 61 -11.07 12.15 9.63
C GLN A 61 -9.65 12.28 10.17
N LYS A 62 -9.50 12.67 11.44
CA LYS A 62 -8.18 12.74 12.10
C LYS A 62 -7.49 11.38 12.13
N LEU A 63 -8.23 10.32 12.46
CA LEU A 63 -7.71 8.97 12.56
C LEU A 63 -7.29 8.41 11.20
N VAL A 64 -8.12 8.57 10.17
CA VAL A 64 -7.77 8.21 8.78
C VAL A 64 -6.55 8.98 8.30
N ARG A 65 -6.47 10.29 8.58
CA ARG A 65 -5.31 11.11 8.20
C ARG A 65 -4.02 10.66 8.90
N ARG A 66 -4.09 10.29 10.19
CA ARG A 66 -2.96 9.73 10.94
C ARG A 66 -2.51 8.39 10.37
N GLY A 67 -3.44 7.51 9.99
CA GLY A 67 -3.11 6.25 9.32
C GLY A 67 -2.42 6.47 7.98
N LEU A 68 -2.94 7.39 7.16
CA LEU A 68 -2.31 7.77 5.88
C LEU A 68 -0.89 8.33 6.07
N GLU A 69 -0.68 9.13 7.12
CA GLU A 69 0.64 9.67 7.47
C GLU A 69 1.66 8.59 7.80
N LEU A 70 1.27 7.61 8.63
CA LEU A 70 2.15 6.52 9.02
C LEU A 70 2.53 5.64 7.84
N MET A 71 1.56 5.32 7.00
CA MET A 71 1.81 4.63 5.74
C MET A 71 2.77 5.44 4.86
N TRP A 72 2.54 6.76 4.70
CA TRP A 72 3.38 7.61 3.88
C TRP A 72 4.84 7.64 4.33
N ARG A 73 5.11 7.76 5.64
CA ARG A 73 6.50 7.76 6.16
C ARG A 73 7.27 6.50 5.76
N ASN A 74 6.61 5.34 5.71
CA ASN A 74 7.25 4.10 5.28
C ASN A 74 7.54 4.09 3.77
N ILE A 75 6.62 4.62 2.97
CA ILE A 75 6.81 4.80 1.52
C ILE A 75 7.98 5.77 1.26
N GLU A 76 7.98 6.93 1.92
CA GLU A 76 9.00 7.97 1.77
C GLU A 76 10.39 7.49 2.21
N ALA A 77 10.46 6.65 3.24
CA ALA A 77 11.73 6.05 3.68
C ALA A 77 12.27 4.99 2.70
N THR A 78 11.45 4.50 1.76
CA THR A 78 11.80 3.38 0.87
C THR A 78 11.40 3.59 -0.62
N PRO A 79 11.79 4.72 -1.27
CA PRO A 79 11.37 5.06 -2.64
C PRO A 79 11.76 4.00 -3.67
N GLU A 80 12.98 3.47 -3.57
CA GLU A 80 13.51 2.42 -4.46
C GLU A 80 12.66 1.14 -4.40
N ARG A 81 12.06 0.84 -3.24
CA ARG A 81 11.15 -0.30 -3.11
C ARG A 81 9.82 -0.06 -3.83
N GLN A 82 9.30 1.17 -3.81
CA GLN A 82 8.07 1.49 -4.54
C GLN A 82 8.27 1.44 -6.06
N LEU A 83 9.39 1.96 -6.55
CA LEU A 83 9.77 1.81 -7.97
C LEU A 83 9.82 0.34 -8.39
N LEU A 84 10.45 -0.49 -7.55
CA LEU A 84 10.52 -1.93 -7.75
C LEU A 84 9.12 -2.58 -7.81
N THR A 85 8.18 -2.19 -6.94
CA THR A 85 6.78 -2.66 -6.99
C THR A 85 6.12 -2.31 -8.31
N TYR A 86 6.30 -1.08 -8.82
CA TYR A 86 5.72 -0.65 -10.09
C TYR A 86 6.33 -1.39 -11.29
N GLU A 87 7.66 -1.57 -11.32
CA GLU A 87 8.33 -2.36 -12.35
C GLU A 87 7.82 -3.81 -12.37
N THR A 88 7.62 -4.39 -11.17
CA THR A 88 7.10 -5.75 -11.02
C THR A 88 5.70 -5.87 -11.58
N THR A 89 4.81 -4.98 -11.17
CA THR A 89 3.41 -4.95 -11.59
C THR A 89 3.32 -4.75 -13.10
N THR A 90 4.02 -3.75 -13.64
CA THR A 90 3.97 -3.44 -15.08
C THR A 90 4.61 -4.53 -15.93
N TYR A 91 5.66 -5.21 -15.46
CA TYR A 91 6.20 -6.40 -16.10
C TYR A 91 5.18 -7.54 -16.14
N ALA A 92 4.55 -7.86 -15.00
CA ALA A 92 3.54 -8.91 -14.92
C ALA A 92 2.32 -8.63 -15.82
N LEU A 93 1.89 -7.37 -15.94
CA LEU A 93 0.81 -6.96 -16.83
C LEU A 93 1.18 -7.14 -18.31
N ARG A 94 2.39 -6.75 -18.71
CA ARG A 94 2.87 -6.93 -20.10
C ARG A 94 3.02 -8.39 -20.49
N GLU A 95 3.57 -9.20 -19.59
CA GLU A 95 3.77 -10.63 -19.82
C GLU A 95 2.49 -11.45 -19.67
N GLY A 96 1.51 -10.93 -18.93
CA GLY A 96 0.23 -11.58 -18.65
C GLY A 96 -0.58 -11.92 -19.91
N GLU A 97 -0.38 -11.18 -21.00
CA GLU A 97 -0.97 -11.50 -22.31
C GLU A 97 -0.49 -12.86 -22.85
N SER A 98 0.77 -13.21 -22.57
CA SER A 98 1.38 -14.48 -23.00
C SER A 98 1.40 -15.54 -21.90
N THR A 99 1.25 -15.15 -20.62
CA THR A 99 1.31 -16.06 -19.47
C THR A 99 0.29 -15.63 -18.40
N PRO A 100 -0.97 -16.11 -18.47
CA PRO A 100 -2.06 -15.70 -17.57
C PRO A 100 -1.76 -15.87 -16.07
N ALA A 101 -0.91 -16.83 -15.70
CA ALA A 101 -0.48 -17.02 -14.31
C ALA A 101 0.24 -15.81 -13.72
N LYS A 102 0.98 -15.03 -14.54
CA LYS A 102 1.67 -13.81 -14.09
C LYS A 102 0.68 -12.70 -13.73
N LEU A 103 -0.44 -12.62 -14.46
CA LEU A 103 -1.51 -11.67 -14.16
C LEU A 103 -2.22 -12.01 -12.84
N ALA A 104 -2.29 -13.29 -12.47
CA ALA A 104 -2.89 -13.73 -11.21
C ALA A 104 -2.10 -13.20 -9.99
N ILE A 105 -0.77 -13.18 -10.05
CA ILE A 105 0.10 -12.66 -8.98
C ILE A 105 -0.17 -11.17 -8.74
N ALA A 106 -0.24 -10.37 -9.81
CA ALA A 106 -0.57 -8.94 -9.69
C ALA A 106 -1.98 -8.72 -9.11
N ARG A 107 -2.96 -9.56 -9.48
CA ARG A 107 -4.32 -9.48 -8.93
C ARG A 107 -4.38 -9.87 -7.46
N GLU A 108 -3.65 -10.90 -7.07
CA GLU A 108 -3.57 -11.34 -5.67
C GLU A 108 -2.97 -10.24 -4.80
N GLN A 109 -1.92 -9.57 -5.28
CA GLN A 109 -1.31 -8.43 -4.59
C GLN A 109 -2.30 -7.29 -4.35
N TYR A 110 -2.93 -6.81 -5.42
CA TYR A 110 -3.89 -5.71 -5.29
C TYR A 110 -5.11 -6.13 -4.45
N GLY A 111 -5.52 -7.39 -4.50
CA GLY A 111 -6.58 -7.92 -3.65
C GLY A 111 -6.19 -7.96 -2.17
N PHE A 112 -4.93 -8.30 -1.86
CA PHE A 112 -4.40 -8.23 -0.50
C PHE A 112 -4.38 -6.78 0.00
N ASN A 113 -3.83 -5.84 -0.78
CA ASN A 113 -3.79 -4.42 -0.43
C ASN A 113 -5.20 -3.84 -0.22
N ASP A 114 -6.15 -4.17 -1.12
CA ASP A 114 -7.56 -3.77 -0.98
C ASP A 114 -8.15 -4.26 0.35
N SER A 115 -7.80 -5.47 0.78
CA SER A 115 -8.25 -6.08 2.04
C SER A 115 -7.60 -5.43 3.26
N THR A 116 -6.29 -5.17 3.22
CA THR A 116 -5.58 -4.45 4.29
C THR A 116 -6.16 -3.06 4.51
N ILE A 117 -6.36 -2.28 3.45
CA ILE A 117 -6.98 -0.96 3.56
C ILE A 117 -8.42 -1.08 4.09
N ALA A 118 -9.19 -2.07 3.63
CA ALA A 118 -10.55 -2.32 4.11
C ALA A 118 -10.60 -2.60 5.63
N ASP A 119 -9.66 -3.41 6.14
CA ASP A 119 -9.57 -3.72 7.56
C ASP A 119 -9.26 -2.46 8.38
N VAL A 120 -8.32 -1.64 7.91
CA VAL A 120 -7.95 -0.38 8.58
C VAL A 120 -9.13 0.60 8.63
N ILE A 121 -9.85 0.81 7.53
CA ILE A 121 -11.00 1.74 7.55
C ILE A 121 -12.18 1.21 8.37
N ASN A 122 -12.33 -0.11 8.50
CA ASN A 122 -13.29 -0.70 9.43
C ASN A 122 -12.89 -0.46 10.88
N GLN A 123 -11.61 -0.63 11.20
CA GLN A 123 -11.07 -0.33 12.53
C GLN A 123 -11.28 1.15 12.88
N CYS A 124 -10.99 2.07 11.95
CA CYS A 124 -11.25 3.50 12.14
C CYS A 124 -12.73 3.76 12.46
N SER A 125 -13.64 3.16 11.67
CA SER A 125 -15.08 3.33 11.90
C SER A 125 -15.54 2.78 13.24
N GLY A 126 -14.96 1.66 13.69
CA GLY A 126 -15.24 1.07 14.99
C GLY A 126 -14.73 1.94 16.14
N ALA A 127 -13.49 2.43 16.03
CA ALA A 127 -12.85 3.28 17.04
C ALA A 127 -13.58 4.62 17.25
N THR A 128 -14.19 5.16 16.19
CA THR A 128 -14.86 6.48 16.23
C THR A 128 -16.38 6.41 16.29
N GLU A 129 -16.95 5.21 16.44
CA GLU A 129 -18.40 4.97 16.47
C GLU A 129 -19.16 5.54 15.26
N THR A 130 -18.51 5.57 14.09
CA THR A 130 -19.10 6.05 12.84
C THR A 130 -19.62 4.90 11.98
N ARG A 131 -20.33 5.23 10.91
CA ARG A 131 -20.77 4.23 9.93
C ARG A 131 -20.51 4.67 8.49
N TRP A 132 -19.91 3.79 7.70
CA TRP A 132 -19.75 4.04 6.27
C TRP A 132 -21.09 3.95 5.54
N ASN A 133 -21.41 4.99 4.76
CA ASN A 133 -22.56 5.03 3.85
C ASN A 133 -22.24 4.39 2.49
N THR A 134 -20.95 4.19 2.20
CA THR A 134 -20.45 3.55 0.97
C THR A 134 -19.83 2.21 1.34
N PRO A 135 -19.98 1.16 0.50
CA PRO A 135 -19.34 -0.12 0.78
C PRO A 135 -17.82 0.03 0.97
N VAL A 136 -17.32 -0.52 2.06
CA VAL A 136 -15.89 -0.50 2.42
C VAL A 136 -14.97 -0.99 1.30
N PRO A 137 -15.28 -2.08 0.56
CA PRO A 137 -14.46 -2.51 -0.58
C PRO A 137 -14.35 -1.47 -1.71
N THR A 138 -15.38 -0.62 -1.87
CA THR A 138 -15.34 0.47 -2.86
C THR A 138 -14.42 1.59 -2.38
N LEU A 139 -14.49 1.93 -1.08
CA LEU A 139 -13.63 2.96 -0.49
C LEU A 139 -12.17 2.52 -0.48
N SER A 140 -11.87 1.28 -0.09
CA SER A 140 -10.50 0.77 -0.03
C SER A 140 -9.81 0.78 -1.40
N ARG A 141 -10.51 0.29 -2.43
CA ARG A 141 -10.02 0.33 -3.80
C ARG A 141 -9.80 1.76 -4.29
N PHE A 142 -10.71 2.68 -3.98
CA PHE A 142 -10.54 4.09 -4.36
C PHE A 142 -9.33 4.73 -3.65
N MET A 143 -9.15 4.49 -2.35
CA MET A 143 -7.98 4.97 -1.60
C MET A 143 -6.68 4.49 -2.24
N LEU A 144 -6.58 3.18 -2.54
CA LEU A 144 -5.37 2.61 -3.12
C LEU A 144 -5.05 3.21 -4.50
N ASN A 145 -6.06 3.43 -5.35
CA ASN A 145 -5.87 4.09 -6.63
C ASN A 145 -5.30 5.52 -6.49
N VAL A 146 -5.78 6.27 -5.48
CA VAL A 146 -5.29 7.64 -5.23
C VAL A 146 -3.87 7.59 -4.67
N ILE A 147 -3.59 6.68 -3.74
CA ILE A 147 -2.25 6.49 -3.15
C ILE A 147 -1.23 6.14 -4.24
N ASP A 148 -1.54 5.19 -5.13
CA ASP A 148 -0.68 4.83 -6.26
C ASP A 148 -0.34 6.06 -7.12
N GLY A 149 -1.32 6.93 -7.38
CA GLY A 149 -1.13 8.17 -8.11
C GLY A 149 -0.24 9.18 -7.37
N ILE A 150 -0.44 9.35 -6.07
CA ILE A 150 0.36 10.25 -5.22
C ILE A 150 1.81 9.79 -5.19
N VAL A 151 2.05 8.49 -4.90
CA VAL A 151 3.39 7.91 -4.80
C VAL A 151 4.12 8.04 -6.13
N LEU A 152 3.46 7.67 -7.24
CA LEU A 152 4.09 7.79 -8.57
C LEU A 152 4.42 9.23 -8.93
N ARG A 153 3.56 10.20 -8.58
CA ARG A 153 3.85 11.62 -8.83
C ARG A 153 4.99 12.14 -7.95
N TRP A 154 5.01 11.76 -6.68
CA TRP A 154 6.09 12.12 -5.76
C TRP A 154 7.44 11.56 -6.22
N LEU A 155 7.50 10.32 -6.71
CA LEU A 155 8.73 9.75 -7.27
C LEU A 155 9.29 10.54 -8.47
N VAL A 156 8.45 11.32 -9.16
CA VAL A 156 8.86 12.18 -10.27
C VAL A 156 9.29 13.57 -9.78
N ASP A 157 8.55 14.14 -8.84
CA ASP A 157 8.70 15.54 -8.44
C ASP A 157 9.60 15.75 -7.20
N ASP A 158 9.80 14.70 -6.39
CA ASP A 158 10.47 14.72 -5.08
C ASP A 158 9.87 15.76 -4.09
N ASP A 159 8.56 16.00 -4.22
CA ASP A 159 7.83 17.02 -3.45
C ASP A 159 6.98 16.38 -2.33
N SER A 160 7.62 16.08 -1.21
CA SER A 160 6.95 15.52 -0.03
C SER A 160 5.97 16.49 0.64
N GLU A 161 6.15 17.80 0.48
CA GLU A 161 5.24 18.80 1.04
C GLU A 161 3.89 18.77 0.33
N SER A 162 3.90 18.66 -1.01
CA SER A 162 2.67 18.49 -1.79
C SER A 162 1.96 17.18 -1.45
N VAL A 163 2.66 16.14 -1.01
CA VAL A 163 2.01 14.88 -0.61
C VAL A 163 1.16 15.07 0.64
N GLN A 164 1.65 15.82 1.63
CA GLN A 164 0.91 16.08 2.87
C GLN A 164 -0.47 16.69 2.60
N THR A 165 -0.54 17.65 1.67
CA THR A 165 -1.79 18.28 1.24
C THR A 165 -2.73 17.28 0.53
N GLN A 166 -2.17 16.37 -0.27
CA GLN A 166 -2.97 15.34 -0.95
C GLN A 166 -3.50 14.28 0.03
N LEU A 167 -2.76 13.97 1.10
CA LEU A 167 -3.24 13.08 2.16
C LEU A 167 -4.38 13.73 2.97
N ASP A 168 -4.34 15.05 3.20
CA ASP A 168 -5.45 15.79 3.81
C ASP A 168 -6.71 15.70 2.95
N LEU A 169 -6.58 15.97 1.64
CA LEU A 169 -7.68 15.86 0.67
C LEU A 169 -8.24 14.44 0.61
N LEU A 170 -7.38 13.41 0.61
CA LEU A 170 -7.81 12.02 0.61
C LEU A 170 -8.60 11.69 1.88
N ALA A 171 -8.12 12.10 3.05
CA ALA A 171 -8.84 11.89 4.31
C ALA A 171 -10.23 12.53 4.27
N GLU A 172 -10.33 13.78 3.82
CA GLU A 172 -11.61 14.50 3.65
C GLU A 172 -12.56 13.79 2.68
N MET A 173 -12.06 13.39 1.51
CA MET A 173 -12.86 12.71 0.49
C MET A 173 -13.41 11.38 1.01
N ILE A 174 -12.61 10.60 1.73
CA ILE A 174 -13.05 9.30 2.25
C ILE A 174 -14.06 9.47 3.38
N THR A 175 -13.78 10.33 4.36
CA THR A 175 -14.70 10.53 5.49
C THR A 175 -15.99 11.22 5.10
N ALA A 176 -16.03 11.91 3.95
CA ALA A 176 -17.28 12.38 3.35
C ALA A 176 -18.32 11.25 3.20
N HIS A 177 -17.87 10.00 3.01
CA HIS A 177 -18.71 8.81 2.90
C HIS A 177 -19.12 8.19 4.25
N ALA A 178 -18.77 8.78 5.38
CA ALA A 178 -19.24 8.35 6.71
C ALA A 178 -20.42 9.20 7.22
N ALA A 179 -21.31 8.54 7.97
CA ALA A 179 -22.34 9.13 8.83
C ALA A 179 -21.78 9.35 10.25
#